data_AF-A0A0B1SN52-F1
#
_entry.id   AF-A0A0B1SN52-F1
#
_cell.length_a   1.000
_cell.length_b   1.000
_cell.length_c   1.000
_cell.angle_alpha   90.00
_cell.angle_beta   90.00
_cell.angle_gamma   90.00
#
_symmetry.space_group_name_H-M   'P 1'
#
loop_
_entity.id
_entity.type
_entity.pdbx_description
1 polymer ?
#
loop_
_entity_poly.entity_id
_entity_poly.type
_entity_poly.pdbx_seq_one_letter_code
_entity_poly.pdbx_strand_id
1 'polypeptide(L)'
;MEQESLGDKSFVVYRMIADCRVKVGEAGVSSDEEDEDLSLPISKGVALHTARSTLFTPNMKDLDLHQPTQMDDVKTMLKKYKKLRREEPHAPSLDITGIDLDDVYERAGVLAQSEKIKQTMEALEKNLKK
;
A
#
# COMPACT_ATOMS: atom_id res chain seq x y z
N MET A 1 30.82 -22.90 20.22
CA MET A 1 30.59 -22.62 18.78
C MET A 1 29.63 -23.71 18.32
N GLU A 2 28.34 -23.48 18.48
CA GLU A 2 27.29 -24.42 18.07
C GLU A 2 26.97 -24.13 16.61
N GLN A 3 27.32 -25.06 15.72
CA GLN A 3 26.78 -25.09 14.37
C GLN A 3 25.53 -25.98 14.42
N GLU A 4 24.37 -25.38 14.70
CA GLU A 4 23.10 -26.08 14.55
C GLU A 4 22.73 -26.21 13.07
N SER A 5 22.43 -27.46 12.70
CA SER A 5 21.95 -27.97 11.42
C SER A 5 21.04 -27.01 10.65
N LEU A 6 21.57 -26.39 9.58
CA LEU A 6 20.80 -25.66 8.58
C LEU A 6 20.00 -26.59 7.64
N GLY A 7 20.21 -27.92 7.70
CA GLY A 7 19.70 -28.89 6.73
C GLY A 7 18.22 -29.23 6.89
N ASP A 8 17.65 -29.11 8.09
CA ASP A 8 16.27 -29.57 8.34
C ASP A 8 15.21 -28.53 7.94
N LYS A 9 15.55 -27.23 7.97
CA LYS A 9 14.61 -26.15 7.63
C LYS A 9 14.36 -26.05 6.12
N SER A 10 15.38 -26.30 5.29
CA SER A 10 15.24 -26.27 3.83
C SER A 10 14.35 -27.39 3.31
N PHE A 11 14.44 -28.57 3.92
CA PHE A 11 13.61 -29.73 3.55
C PHE A 11 12.13 -29.51 3.83
N VAL A 12 11.79 -28.86 4.95
CA VAL A 12 10.40 -28.55 5.32
C VAL A 12 9.79 -27.57 4.32
N VAL A 13 10.52 -26.52 3.95
CA VAL A 13 10.07 -25.53 2.96
C VAL A 13 9.86 -26.18 1.59
N TYR A 14 10.82 -27.01 1.16
CA TYR A 14 10.73 -27.73 -0.12
C TYR A 14 9.49 -28.64 -0.17
N ARG A 15 9.21 -29.35 0.93
CA ARG A 15 8.03 -30.21 1.05
C ARG A 15 6.72 -29.42 1.03
N MET A 16 6.68 -28.24 1.67
CA MET A 16 5.50 -27.36 1.61
C MET A 16 5.25 -26.83 0.20
N ILE A 17 6.29 -26.40 -0.50
CA ILE A 17 6.19 -25.92 -1.89
C ILE A 17 5.71 -27.05 -2.82
N ALA A 18 6.25 -28.26 -2.67
CA ALA A 18 5.83 -29.42 -3.44
C ALA A 18 4.35 -29.79 -3.22
N ASP A 19 3.87 -29.75 -1.97
CA ASP A 19 2.47 -30.03 -1.64
C ASP A 19 1.51 -28.97 -2.24
N CYS A 20 1.93 -27.71 -2.28
CA CYS A 20 1.19 -26.65 -2.97
C CYS A 20 1.11 -26.88 -4.48
N ARG A 21 2.21 -27.27 -5.14
CA ARG A 21 2.25 -27.52 -6.59
C ARG A 21 1.31 -28.66 -7.02
N VAL A 22 1.25 -29.73 -6.23
CA VAL A 22 0.33 -30.86 -6.48
C VAL A 22 -1.13 -30.43 -6.39
N LYS A 23 -1.49 -29.58 -5.42
CA LYS A 23 -2.87 -29.09 -5.25
C LYS A 23 -3.33 -28.16 -6.37
N VAL A 24 -2.40 -27.43 -6.99
CA VAL A 24 -2.69 -26.44 -8.05
C VAL A 24 -2.60 -27.05 -9.46
N GLY A 25 -2.09 -28.29 -9.58
CA GLY A 25 -1.94 -28.95 -10.89
C GLY A 25 -0.82 -28.38 -11.74
N GLU A 26 0.09 -27.60 -11.14
CA GLU A 26 1.26 -27.03 -11.82
C GLU A 26 2.41 -28.03 -11.82
N ALA A 27 2.63 -28.66 -12.99
CA ALA A 27 3.81 -29.49 -13.26
C ALA A 27 4.97 -28.66 -13.86
N GLY A 28 5.19 -27.43 -13.38
CA GLY A 28 6.25 -26.53 -13.86
C GLY A 28 7.31 -26.27 -12.79
N VAL A 29 8.59 -26.31 -13.17
CA VAL A 29 9.77 -26.02 -12.31
C VAL A 29 9.71 -24.62 -11.69
N SER A 30 10.31 -24.47 -10.50
CA SER A 30 10.46 -23.18 -9.83
C SER A 30 11.33 -22.26 -10.70
N SER A 31 10.94 -20.99 -10.81
CA SER A 31 11.64 -19.96 -11.59
C SER A 31 13.07 -19.64 -11.11
N ASP A 32 13.54 -20.30 -10.05
CA ASP A 32 14.89 -20.17 -9.48
C ASP A 32 15.86 -21.26 -10.01
N GLU A 33 15.38 -22.14 -10.89
CA GLU A 33 16.17 -23.22 -11.51
C GLU A 33 16.57 -22.88 -12.97
N GLU A 34 16.36 -21.64 -13.42
CA GLU A 34 16.77 -21.18 -14.75
C GLU A 34 18.16 -20.54 -14.72
N ASP A 35 19.17 -21.35 -14.43
CA ASP A 35 20.55 -20.99 -14.74
C ASP A 35 21.10 -21.90 -15.85
N GLU A 36 21.58 -21.21 -16.90
CA GLU A 36 22.58 -21.66 -17.87
C GLU A 36 22.11 -22.37 -19.16
N ASP A 37 21.49 -21.60 -20.07
CA ASP A 37 21.72 -21.80 -21.51
C ASP A 37 21.74 -20.46 -22.29
N LEU A 38 22.80 -19.68 -22.07
CA LEU A 38 23.13 -18.44 -22.80
C LEU A 38 23.70 -18.74 -24.20
N SER A 39 22.97 -19.44 -25.07
CA SER A 39 23.51 -19.77 -26.40
C SER A 39 22.51 -19.82 -27.56
N LEU A 40 21.37 -19.12 -27.49
CA LEU A 40 20.51 -18.93 -28.68
C LEU A 40 20.72 -17.54 -29.31
N PRO A 41 21.04 -17.45 -30.62
CA PRO A 41 21.31 -16.18 -31.28
C PRO A 41 20.01 -15.37 -31.36
N ILE A 42 19.98 -14.24 -30.66
CA ILE A 42 18.88 -13.28 -30.69
C ILE A 42 18.77 -12.73 -32.12
N SER A 43 17.86 -13.33 -32.89
CA SER A 43 17.45 -12.81 -34.19
C SER A 43 16.88 -11.42 -33.98
N LYS A 44 17.51 -10.42 -34.60
CA LYS A 44 17.15 -9.00 -34.58
C LYS A 44 15.84 -8.75 -35.35
N GLY A 45 14.74 -9.36 -34.90
CA GLY A 45 13.45 -9.38 -35.60
C GLY A 45 12.22 -9.33 -34.69
N VAL A 46 12.37 -9.10 -33.38
CA VAL A 46 11.25 -8.91 -32.44
C VAL A 46 11.37 -7.54 -31.80
N ALA A 47 11.41 -6.50 -32.63
CA ALA A 47 11.13 -5.15 -32.19
C ALA A 47 9.61 -4.96 -32.20
N LEU A 48 9.09 -4.42 -31.10
CA LEU A 48 7.70 -3.99 -30.87
C LEU A 48 6.66 -5.12 -30.76
N HIS A 49 6.33 -5.54 -29.53
CA HIS A 49 4.95 -5.68 -29.01
C HIS A 49 4.74 -6.79 -27.97
N THR A 50 5.71 -7.69 -27.73
CA THR A 50 5.44 -8.89 -26.91
C THR A 50 5.87 -8.78 -25.45
N ALA A 51 6.55 -7.72 -25.03
CA ALA A 51 6.79 -7.44 -23.61
C ALA A 51 5.66 -6.57 -23.01
N ARG A 52 4.41 -6.99 -23.16
CA ARG A 52 3.30 -6.42 -22.37
C ARG A 52 3.15 -7.29 -21.14
N SER A 53 3.33 -6.71 -19.95
CA SER A 53 2.94 -7.35 -18.70
C SER A 53 1.52 -7.92 -18.85
N THR A 54 1.29 -9.14 -18.36
CA THR A 54 -0.05 -9.77 -18.35
C THR A 54 -1.08 -8.95 -17.56
N LEU A 55 -0.61 -8.01 -16.72
CA LEU A 55 -1.41 -7.05 -15.97
C LEU A 55 -1.73 -5.75 -16.75
N PHE A 56 -1.08 -5.50 -17.88
CA PHE A 56 -1.23 -4.23 -18.60
C PHE A 56 -2.53 -4.18 -19.42
N THR A 57 -3.53 -3.48 -18.88
CA THR A 57 -4.71 -3.06 -19.63
C THR A 57 -4.60 -1.57 -20.02
N PRO A 58 -4.98 -1.16 -21.25
CA PRO A 58 -4.86 0.25 -21.69
C PRO A 58 -5.60 1.27 -20.83
N ASN A 59 -6.59 0.82 -20.06
CA ASN A 59 -7.41 1.63 -19.16
C ASN A 59 -7.03 1.45 -17.67
N MET A 60 -5.89 0.83 -17.37
CA MET A 60 -5.44 0.71 -15.98
C MET A 60 -5.03 2.10 -15.48
N LYS A 61 -5.77 2.60 -14.49
CA LYS A 61 -5.37 3.82 -13.79
C LYS A 61 -4.11 3.48 -13.00
N ASP A 62 -3.06 4.25 -13.19
CA ASP A 62 -1.88 4.17 -12.34
C ASP A 62 -2.31 4.55 -10.92
N LEU A 63 -2.35 3.56 -10.03
CA LEU A 63 -2.76 3.76 -8.65
C LEU A 63 -1.50 4.07 -7.86
N ASP A 64 -1.43 5.29 -7.33
CA ASP A 64 -0.41 5.63 -6.34
C ASP A 64 -0.71 4.83 -5.07
N LEU A 65 0.04 3.75 -4.88
CA LEU A 65 -0.08 2.88 -3.71
C LEU A 65 0.45 3.55 -2.43
N HIS A 66 1.09 4.71 -2.53
CA HIS A 66 1.54 5.49 -1.38
C HIS A 66 0.46 6.41 -0.82
N GLN A 67 -0.67 6.58 -1.51
CA GLN A 67 -1.78 7.40 -1.04
C GLN A 67 -3.07 6.61 -0.89
N PRO A 68 -3.87 6.88 0.15
CA PRO A 68 -5.19 6.30 0.28
C PRO A 68 -6.05 6.65 -0.95
N THR A 69 -6.58 5.63 -1.60
CA THR A 69 -7.47 5.80 -2.76
C THR A 69 -8.81 6.44 -2.38
N GLN A 70 -9.23 6.28 -1.12
CA GLN A 70 -10.42 6.90 -0.54
C GLN A 70 -10.20 7.21 0.94
N MET A 71 -10.76 8.33 1.39
CA MET A 71 -10.81 8.68 2.82
C MET A 71 -12.16 8.25 3.40
N ASP A 72 -12.14 7.66 4.60
CA ASP A 72 -13.36 7.35 5.34
C ASP A 72 -14.07 8.64 5.77
N ASP A 73 -15.41 8.62 5.76
CA ASP A 73 -16.20 9.67 6.41
C ASP A 73 -15.88 9.78 7.90
N VAL A 74 -15.96 11.00 8.45
CA VAL A 74 -15.70 11.28 9.88
C VAL A 74 -16.54 10.40 10.81
N LYS A 75 -17.81 10.14 10.45
CA LYS A 75 -18.69 9.24 11.22
C LYS A 75 -18.16 7.81 11.26
N THR A 76 -17.67 7.32 10.13
CA THR A 76 -17.12 5.98 9.98
C THR A 76 -15.81 5.86 10.75
N MET A 77 -14.93 6.85 10.65
CA MET A 77 -13.69 6.91 11.44
C MET A 77 -13.97 6.88 12.95
N LEU A 78 -14.92 7.69 13.42
CA LEU A 78 -15.32 7.70 14.84
C LEU A 78 -15.86 6.34 15.30
N LYS A 79 -16.62 5.65 14.45
CA LYS A 79 -17.14 4.30 14.76
C LYS A 79 -15.99 3.29 14.87
N LYS A 80 -15.03 3.33 13.96
CA LYS A 80 -13.82 2.47 13.99
C LYS A 80 -13.00 2.73 15.25
N TYR A 81 -12.76 4.00 15.60
CA TYR A 81 -12.05 4.38 16.83
C TYR A 81 -12.73 3.83 18.10
N LYS A 82 -14.06 4.01 18.24
CA LYS A 82 -14.81 3.50 19.40
C LYS A 82 -14.76 1.97 19.50
N LYS A 83 -14.79 1.28 18.35
CA LYS A 83 -14.65 -0.18 18.28
C LYS A 83 -13.26 -0.61 18.73
N LEU A 84 -12.21 0.01 18.17
CA LEU A 84 -10.81 -0.26 18.49
C LEU A 84 -10.52 -0.07 19.98
N ARG A 85 -11.01 1.02 20.58
CA ARG A 85 -10.88 1.25 22.03
C ARG A 85 -11.50 0.16 22.91
N ARG A 86 -12.52 -0.53 22.42
CA ARG A 86 -13.21 -1.59 23.18
C ARG A 86 -12.51 -2.93 23.03
N GLU A 87 -12.09 -3.25 21.81
CA GLU A 87 -11.57 -4.57 21.45
C GLU A 87 -10.06 -4.67 21.70
N GLU A 88 -9.31 -3.61 21.40
CA GLU A 88 -7.85 -3.57 21.49
C GLU A 88 -7.38 -2.26 22.14
N PRO A 89 -7.58 -2.07 23.46
CA PRO A 89 -7.27 -0.82 24.14
C PRO A 89 -5.78 -0.47 24.16
N HIS A 90 -4.89 -1.43 23.90
CA HIS A 90 -3.44 -1.25 23.84
C HIS A 90 -2.90 -1.16 22.41
N ALA A 91 -3.78 -1.03 21.40
CA ALA A 91 -3.36 -0.89 20.02
C ALA A 91 -2.46 0.36 19.85
N PRO A 92 -1.32 0.26 19.14
CA PRO A 92 -0.45 1.41 18.89
C PRO A 92 -1.15 2.57 18.18
N SER A 93 -2.18 2.30 17.38
CA SER A 93 -3.02 3.30 16.71
C SER A 93 -3.90 4.13 17.67
N LEU A 94 -4.00 3.75 18.95
CA LEU A 94 -4.62 4.54 20.01
C LEU A 94 -3.60 5.35 20.82
N ASP A 95 -2.30 5.10 20.63
CA ASP A 95 -1.27 5.87 21.30
C ASP A 95 -1.17 7.25 20.67
N ILE A 96 -1.74 8.22 21.38
CA ILE A 96 -1.69 9.65 21.03
C ILE A 96 -0.67 10.40 21.90
N THR A 97 0.19 9.67 22.62
CA THR A 97 1.23 10.29 23.45
C THR A 97 2.18 11.08 22.57
N GLY A 98 2.48 12.32 22.95
CA GLY A 98 3.34 13.21 22.17
C GLY A 98 2.67 13.84 20.95
N ILE A 99 1.36 13.68 20.78
CA ILE A 99 0.57 14.48 19.85
C ILE A 99 -0.10 15.60 20.64
N ASP A 100 0.27 16.84 20.37
CA ASP A 100 -0.40 18.00 20.97
C ASP A 100 -1.57 18.51 20.11
N LEU A 101 -2.35 19.44 20.66
CA LEU A 101 -3.51 20.02 19.96
C LEU A 101 -3.08 20.92 18.79
N ASP A 102 -1.91 21.54 18.89
CA ASP A 102 -1.38 22.45 17.88
C ASP A 102 -0.93 21.65 16.64
N ASP A 103 -0.27 20.51 16.83
CA ASP A 103 0.09 19.51 15.82
C ASP A 103 -1.13 19.02 15.05
N VAL A 104 -2.26 18.86 15.75
CA VAL A 104 -3.51 18.43 15.13
C VAL A 104 -4.08 19.57 14.28
N TYR A 105 -4.10 20.80 14.79
CA TYR A 105 -4.59 21.96 14.04
C TYR A 105 -3.74 22.29 12.81
N GLU A 106 -2.42 22.18 12.93
CA GLU A 106 -1.48 22.37 11.83
C GLU A 106 -1.71 21.32 10.74
N ARG A 107 -1.71 20.03 11.08
CA ARG A 107 -1.93 18.94 10.11
C ARG A 107 -3.31 18.97 9.48
N ALA A 108 -4.34 19.36 10.23
CA ALA A 108 -5.68 19.51 9.71
C ALA A 108 -5.87 20.79 8.85
N GLY A 109 -4.88 21.69 8.82
CA GLY A 109 -4.95 22.93 8.07
C GLY A 109 -6.06 23.88 8.55
N VAL A 110 -6.46 23.77 9.83
CA VAL A 110 -7.60 24.52 10.38
C VAL A 110 -7.35 26.02 10.35
N LEU A 111 -6.12 26.44 10.64
CA LEU A 111 -5.72 27.85 10.58
C LEU A 111 -5.87 28.40 9.16
N ALA A 112 -5.37 27.69 8.15
CA ALA A 112 -5.49 28.08 6.75
C ALA A 112 -6.95 28.14 6.26
N GLN A 113 -7.79 27.21 6.71
CA GLN A 113 -9.23 27.26 6.40
C GLN A 113 -9.92 28.44 7.07
N SER A 114 -9.61 28.72 8.34
CA SER A 114 -10.20 29.83 9.09
C SER A 114 -9.86 31.19 8.46
N GLU A 115 -8.64 31.35 7.96
CA GLU A 115 -8.21 32.57 7.27
C GLU A 115 -8.93 32.75 5.94
N LYS A 116 -9.07 31.67 5.14
CA LYS A 116 -9.89 31.70 3.91
C LYS A 116 -11.33 32.11 4.18
N ILE A 117 -11.94 31.58 5.24
CA ILE A 117 -13.31 31.93 5.63
C ILE A 117 -13.40 33.42 5.99
N LYS A 118 -12.45 33.92 6.79
CA LYS A 118 -12.38 35.34 7.18
C LYS A 118 -12.28 36.25 5.96
N GLN A 119 -11.35 35.97 5.05
CA GLN A 119 -11.18 36.75 3.81
C GLN A 119 -12.45 36.75 2.95
N THR A 120 -13.12 35.60 2.86
CA THR A 120 -14.38 35.46 2.11
C THR A 120 -15.49 36.32 2.73
N MET A 121 -15.62 36.31 4.05
CA MET A 121 -16.61 37.14 4.76
C MET A 121 -16.34 38.64 4.56
N GLU A 122 -15.09 39.09 4.70
CA GLU A 122 -14.71 40.49 4.48
C GLU A 122 -14.99 40.95 3.04
N ALA A 123 -14.77 40.08 2.06
CA ALA A 123 -15.09 40.36 0.66
C ALA A 123 -16.62 40.49 0.45
N LEU A 124 -17.42 39.63 1.07
CA LEU A 124 -18.88 39.71 0.99
C LEU A 124 -19.41 41.01 1.62
N GLU A 125 -18.91 41.40 2.79
CA GLU A 125 -19.31 42.65 3.45
C GLU A 125 -18.98 43.90 2.61
N LYS A 126 -17.84 43.91 1.93
CA LYS A 126 -17.45 45.02 1.03
C LYS A 126 -18.37 45.13 -0.18
N ASN A 127 -18.89 44.02 -0.69
CA ASN A 127 -19.84 44.02 -1.79
C ASN A 127 -21.26 44.40 -1.34
N LEU A 128 -21.62 44.12 -0.09
CA LEU A 128 -22.94 44.49 0.46
C LEU A 128 -23.07 45.97 0.82
N LYS A 129 -21.95 46.66 1.07
CA LYS A 129 -21.89 48.09 1.42
C LYS A 129 -21.76 49.02 0.20
N LYS A 130 -21.84 48.47 -1.02
CA LYS A 130 -21.96 49.23 -2.27
C LYS A 130 -23.42 49.30 -2.70
#